data_AF-A0A5K1JIE8-F1
#
_entry.id   AF-A0A5K1JIE8-F1
#
_cell.length_a   1.000
_cell.length_b   1.000
_cell.length_c   1.000
_cell.angle_alpha   90.00
_cell.angle_beta   90.00
_cell.angle_gamma   90.00
#
_symmetry.space_group_name_H-M   'P 1'
#
loop_
_entity.id
_entity.type
_entity.pdbx_description
1 polymer ?
#
loop_
_entity_poly.entity_id
_entity_poly.type
_entity_poly.pdbx_seq_one_letter_code
_entity_poly.pdbx_strand_id
1 'polypeptide(L)'
;MTATSLTEQDRTVDDPRREDGVVMCWTVRGCAGLWGPTGASMEDDCPHNVPGRYSPCPSTCAYTRCQRPWHREATSVWDLLDPDVDRMGAIKEECRHCLHFIHHGPRA
;
A
#
# COMPACT_ATOMS: atom_id res chain seq x y z
N MET A 1 26.37 11.84 -17.20
CA MET A 1 25.33 11.86 -16.16
C MET A 1 24.00 11.80 -16.88
N THR A 2 23.46 10.60 -17.07
CA THR A 2 22.23 10.40 -17.85
C THR A 2 21.08 10.38 -16.85
N ALA A 3 20.19 11.38 -16.92
CA ALA A 3 18.96 11.36 -16.17
C ALA A 3 18.14 10.15 -16.65
N THR A 4 17.90 9.18 -15.77
CA THR A 4 16.94 8.11 -16.01
C THR A 4 15.58 8.77 -16.22
N SER A 5 15.07 8.73 -17.45
CA SER A 5 13.73 9.18 -17.77
C SER A 5 12.75 8.41 -16.90
N LEU A 6 12.11 9.11 -15.95
CA LEU A 6 10.95 8.59 -15.24
C LEU A 6 9.92 8.20 -16.30
N THR A 7 9.56 6.93 -16.33
CA THR A 7 8.51 6.45 -17.25
C THR A 7 7.16 6.95 -16.75
N GLU A 8 6.10 6.93 -17.57
CA GLU A 8 4.74 7.25 -17.12
C GLU A 8 4.27 6.41 -15.90
N GLN A 9 5.01 5.34 -15.56
CA GLN A 9 4.77 4.43 -14.44
C GLN A 9 5.39 4.92 -13.12
N ASP A 10 6.23 5.96 -13.15
CA ASP A 10 6.90 6.58 -11.99
C ASP A 10 6.22 7.88 -11.56
N ARG A 11 4.89 7.97 -11.66
CA ARG A 11 4.17 9.05 -10.99
C ARG A 11 4.38 8.89 -9.49
N THR A 12 4.98 9.90 -8.86
CA THR A 12 4.82 10.14 -7.43
C THR A 12 3.32 10.16 -7.17
N VAL A 13 2.82 9.12 -6.51
CA VAL A 13 1.46 9.14 -5.98
C VAL A 13 1.55 9.89 -4.67
N ASP A 14 0.75 10.94 -4.57
CA ASP A 14 0.55 11.63 -3.30
C ASP A 14 0.17 10.59 -2.22
N ASP A 15 0.61 10.84 -1.00
CA ASP A 15 0.28 10.00 0.14
C ASP A 15 -1.24 9.76 0.16
N PRO A 16 -1.71 8.50 0.07
CA PRO A 16 -3.14 8.25 0.01
C PRO A 16 -3.85 8.49 1.35
N ARG A 17 -3.12 8.84 2.42
CA ARG A 17 -3.69 9.19 3.71
C ARG A 17 -4.31 10.59 3.66
N ARG A 18 -5.56 10.71 4.11
CA ARG A 18 -6.21 11.99 4.41
C ARG A 18 -5.62 12.63 5.67
N GLU A 19 -5.96 13.89 5.94
CA GLU A 19 -5.54 14.61 7.15
C GLU A 19 -5.96 13.90 8.45
N ASP A 20 -7.03 13.11 8.41
CA ASP A 20 -7.52 12.26 9.50
C ASP A 20 -6.79 10.90 9.63
N GLY A 21 -5.77 10.67 8.79
CA GLY A 21 -4.99 9.43 8.74
C GLY A 21 -5.65 8.27 7.97
N VAL A 22 -6.84 8.47 7.38
CA VAL A 22 -7.57 7.44 6.64
C VAL A 22 -6.94 7.22 5.27
N VAL A 23 -6.65 5.97 4.92
CA VAL A 23 -6.03 5.61 3.63
C VAL A 23 -7.09 5.49 2.53
N MET A 24 -7.02 6.35 1.52
CA MET A 24 -7.81 6.29 0.28
C MET A 24 -7.26 5.25 -0.71
N CYS A 25 -7.09 4.00 -0.26
CA CYS A 25 -6.49 2.96 -1.09
C CYS A 25 -7.32 2.67 -2.35
N TRP A 26 -8.64 2.89 -2.32
CA TRP A 26 -9.50 2.72 -3.50
C TRP A 26 -9.11 3.63 -4.66
N THR A 27 -8.72 4.88 -4.41
CA THR A 27 -8.28 5.82 -5.47
C THR A 27 -6.99 5.37 -6.12
N VAL A 28 -5.99 4.99 -5.32
CA VAL A 28 -4.67 4.55 -5.82
C VAL A 28 -4.77 3.24 -6.62
N ARG A 29 -5.82 2.45 -6.38
CA ARG A 29 -5.95 1.08 -6.88
C ARG A 29 -7.03 0.94 -7.96
N GLY A 30 -7.75 2.02 -8.26
CA GLY A 30 -8.87 1.99 -9.20
C GLY A 30 -10.08 1.21 -8.67
N CYS A 31 -10.22 1.10 -7.34
CA CYS A 31 -11.43 0.56 -6.71
C CYS A 31 -12.49 1.64 -6.45
N ALA A 32 -12.19 2.91 -6.73
CA ALA A 32 -13.16 3.99 -6.70
C ALA A 32 -14.35 3.64 -7.61
N GLY A 33 -15.57 3.81 -7.10
CA GLY A 33 -16.80 3.42 -7.79
C GLY A 33 -17.06 1.91 -7.95
N LEU A 34 -16.22 1.00 -7.43
CA LEU A 34 -16.55 -0.43 -7.36
C LEU A 34 -17.55 -0.68 -6.23
N TRP A 35 -18.35 -1.73 -6.35
CA TRP A 35 -19.34 -2.12 -5.33
C TRP A 35 -18.71 -2.97 -4.22
N GLY A 36 -19.04 -2.62 -2.98
CA GLY A 36 -18.70 -3.33 -1.76
C GLY A 36 -19.63 -4.48 -1.41
N PRO A 37 -19.30 -5.24 -0.35
CA PRO A 37 -20.10 -6.37 0.12
C PRO A 37 -21.55 -6.00 0.51
N THR A 38 -21.82 -4.76 0.88
CA THR A 38 -23.18 -4.28 1.21
C THR A 38 -23.91 -3.66 0.02
N GLY A 39 -23.26 -3.58 -1.14
CA GLY A 39 -23.81 -2.90 -2.32
C GLY A 39 -23.69 -1.38 -2.27
N ALA A 40 -22.94 -0.80 -1.32
CA ALA A 40 -22.46 0.58 -1.38
C ALA A 40 -21.10 0.67 -2.10
N SER A 41 -20.60 1.87 -2.38
CA SER A 41 -19.31 2.03 -3.06
C SER A 41 -18.16 1.54 -2.17
N MET A 42 -17.03 1.12 -2.75
CA MET A 42 -15.88 0.67 -1.96
C MET A 42 -15.22 1.76 -1.14
N GLU A 43 -15.50 3.01 -1.45
CA GLU A 43 -15.08 4.19 -0.72
C GLU A 43 -15.80 4.27 0.64
N ASP A 44 -17.06 3.83 0.66
CA ASP A 44 -17.95 3.87 1.82
C ASP A 44 -17.96 2.55 2.60
N ASP A 45 -17.70 1.44 1.93
CA ASP A 45 -17.99 0.09 2.43
C ASP A 45 -16.76 -0.81 2.57
N CYS A 46 -15.54 -0.26 2.41
CA CYS A 46 -14.34 -1.07 2.58
C CYS A 46 -14.24 -1.55 4.04
N PRO A 47 -14.39 -2.86 4.32
CA PRO A 47 -14.42 -3.35 5.69
C PRO A 47 -13.03 -3.28 6.36
N HIS A 48 -11.99 -2.99 5.57
CA HIS A 48 -10.60 -2.93 6.01
C HIS A 48 -10.12 -1.49 6.18
N ASN A 49 -10.90 -0.46 5.86
CA ASN A 49 -10.52 0.94 6.07
C ASN A 49 -11.28 1.52 7.26
N VAL A 50 -10.96 1.04 8.48
CA VAL A 50 -11.64 1.45 9.71
C VAL A 50 -10.98 2.70 10.29
N PRO A 51 -11.69 3.84 10.41
CA PRO A 51 -11.14 5.06 11.01
C PRO A 51 -10.62 4.83 12.43
N GLY A 52 -9.49 5.46 12.77
CA GLY A 52 -8.89 5.39 14.11
C GLY A 52 -8.27 4.03 14.47
N ARG A 53 -8.27 3.05 13.54
CA ARG A 53 -7.66 1.74 13.73
C ARG A 53 -6.66 1.48 12.62
N TYR A 54 -5.47 1.00 12.98
CA TYR A 54 -4.57 0.45 11.99
C TYR A 54 -5.20 -0.80 11.37
N SER A 55 -5.54 -0.70 10.08
CA SER A 55 -6.16 -1.77 9.31
C SER A 55 -5.64 -1.67 7.87
N PRO A 56 -4.47 -2.25 7.58
CA PRO A 56 -3.93 -2.23 6.22
C PRO A 56 -4.80 -3.08 5.29
N CYS A 57 -4.72 -2.80 3.99
CA CYS A 57 -5.39 -3.62 2.99
C CYS A 57 -4.90 -5.08 3.08
N PRO A 58 -5.80 -6.06 3.27
CA PRO A 58 -5.40 -7.43 3.55
C PRO A 58 -4.83 -8.10 2.31
N SER A 59 -3.81 -8.93 2.52
CA SER A 59 -3.10 -9.68 1.48
C SER A 59 -3.98 -10.65 0.67
N THR A 60 -5.16 -10.98 1.17
CA THR A 60 -6.15 -11.85 0.51
C THR A 60 -7.21 -11.11 -0.29
N CYS A 61 -7.24 -9.77 -0.27
CA CYS A 61 -8.17 -9.01 -1.09
C CYS A 61 -7.83 -9.15 -2.58
N ALA A 62 -8.85 -9.37 -3.42
CA ALA A 62 -8.69 -9.54 -4.88
C ALA A 62 -7.93 -8.37 -5.55
N TYR A 63 -7.97 -7.18 -4.94
CA TYR A 63 -7.34 -5.96 -5.43
C TYR A 63 -6.08 -5.58 -4.64
N THR A 64 -5.60 -6.41 -3.72
CA THR A 64 -4.44 -6.07 -2.87
C THR A 64 -3.09 -6.27 -3.54
N ARG A 65 -3.00 -6.96 -4.68
CA ARG A 65 -1.71 -7.24 -5.34
C ARG A 65 -1.04 -6.00 -5.92
N CYS A 66 0.22 -5.74 -5.59
CA CYS A 66 1.00 -4.67 -6.22
C CYS A 66 1.26 -5.01 -7.70
N GLN A 67 0.96 -4.07 -8.60
CA GLN A 67 1.20 -4.23 -10.03
C GLN A 67 2.43 -3.44 -10.51
N ARG A 68 3.14 -2.77 -9.59
CA ARG A 68 4.33 -1.97 -9.93
C ARG A 68 5.48 -2.91 -10.32
N PRO A 69 6.27 -2.58 -11.37
CA PRO A 69 7.27 -3.49 -11.91
C PRO A 69 8.43 -3.79 -10.94
N TRP A 70 8.70 -2.90 -9.99
CA TRP A 70 9.70 -3.08 -8.93
C TRP A 70 9.21 -3.87 -7.73
N HIS A 71 7.94 -4.27 -7.68
CA HIS A 71 7.47 -5.12 -6.60
C HIS A 71 8.22 -6.47 -6.62
N ARG A 72 8.79 -6.81 -5.46
CA ARG A 72 9.51 -8.04 -5.18
C ARG A 72 9.26 -8.40 -3.73
N GLU A 73 8.96 -9.67 -3.47
CA GLU A 73 8.89 -10.22 -2.12
C GLU A 73 10.30 -10.38 -1.55
N ALA A 74 10.47 -10.05 -0.28
CA ALA A 74 11.67 -10.33 0.47
C ALA A 74 11.74 -11.82 0.76
N THR A 75 12.86 -12.43 0.39
CA THR A 75 13.16 -13.84 0.66
C THR A 75 14.25 -14.02 1.71
N SER A 76 14.97 -12.94 2.03
CA SER A 76 15.99 -12.91 3.07
C SER A 76 15.36 -12.75 4.45
N VAL A 77 15.79 -13.56 5.41
CA VAL A 77 15.40 -13.42 6.82
C VAL A 77 15.83 -12.08 7.41
N TRP A 78 16.93 -11.51 6.93
CA TRP A 78 17.45 -10.23 7.43
C TRP A 78 16.56 -9.07 7.01
N ASP A 79 16.04 -9.09 5.78
CA ASP A 79 15.09 -8.07 5.30
C ASP A 79 13.75 -8.21 6.04
N LEU A 80 13.27 -9.44 6.22
CA LEU A 80 12.00 -9.71 6.88
C LEU A 80 12.01 -9.35 8.36
N LEU A 81 13.16 -9.41 9.02
CA LEU A 81 13.32 -9.14 10.46
C LEU A 81 14.03 -7.82 10.78
N ASP A 82 14.31 -6.97 9.79
CA ASP A 82 14.93 -5.65 10.01
C ASP A 82 14.10 -4.85 11.05
N PRO A 83 14.64 -4.58 12.26
CA PRO A 83 13.90 -3.92 13.33
C PRO A 83 13.68 -2.43 13.05
N ASP A 84 14.47 -1.82 12.15
CA ASP A 84 14.41 -0.39 11.86
C ASP A 84 13.26 -0.06 10.92
N VAL A 85 12.65 -1.06 10.26
CA VAL A 85 11.50 -0.85 9.36
C VAL A 85 10.22 -0.67 10.15
N ASP A 86 9.58 0.49 10.03
CA ASP A 86 8.23 0.72 10.52
C ASP A 86 7.20 0.02 9.62
N ARG A 87 6.90 -1.23 9.95
CA ARG A 87 5.88 -2.04 9.27
C ARG A 87 4.45 -1.58 9.53
N MET A 88 4.23 -0.75 10.56
CA MET A 88 2.91 -0.18 10.86
C MET A 88 2.61 1.02 9.95
N GLY A 89 3.63 1.63 9.35
CA GLY A 89 3.46 2.57 8.24
C GLY A 89 2.96 1.94 6.93
N ALA A 90 2.89 0.60 6.83
CA ALA A 90 2.43 -0.08 5.64
C ALA A 90 0.92 0.10 5.41
N ILE A 91 0.57 0.64 4.23
CA ILE A 91 -0.82 0.79 3.77
C ILE A 91 -1.47 -0.56 3.41
N LYS A 92 -0.66 -1.54 2.99
CA LYS A 92 -1.11 -2.89 2.63
C LYS A 92 -0.30 -3.92 3.39
N GLU A 93 -0.91 -5.05 3.70
CA GLU A 93 -0.18 -6.16 4.32
C GLU A 93 0.94 -6.69 3.43
N GLU A 94 0.74 -6.75 2.11
CA GLU A 94 1.79 -7.17 1.15
C GLU A 94 3.04 -6.26 1.23
N CYS A 95 2.88 -4.99 1.61
CA CYS A 95 4.02 -4.08 1.69
C CYS A 95 4.98 -4.47 2.82
N ARG A 96 4.51 -5.15 3.87
CA ARG A 96 5.37 -5.58 4.99
C ARG A 96 6.47 -6.54 4.60
N HIS A 97 6.33 -7.20 3.45
CA HIS A 97 7.28 -8.16 2.91
C HIS A 97 7.84 -7.71 1.54
N CYS A 98 7.47 -6.52 1.06
CA CYS A 98 7.97 -5.99 -0.20
C CYS A 98 9.37 -5.40 -0.01
N LEU A 99 10.36 -5.86 -0.79
CA LEU A 99 11.74 -5.35 -0.72
C LEU A 99 11.83 -3.83 -0.89
N HIS A 100 11.00 -3.27 -1.78
CA HIS A 100 10.96 -1.83 -1.98
C HIS A 100 10.52 -1.08 -0.72
N PHE A 101 9.52 -1.61 -0.01
CA PHE A 101 9.07 -1.01 1.26
C PHE A 101 10.12 -1.19 2.36
N ILE A 102 10.74 -2.37 2.44
CA ILE A 102 11.78 -2.65 3.44
C ILE A 102 12.98 -1.70 3.26
N HIS A 103 13.39 -1.42 2.03
CA HIS A 103 14.56 -0.56 1.78
C HIS A 103 14.26 0.95 1.80
N HIS A 104 13.05 1.36 1.41
CA HIS A 104 12.71 2.78 1.19
C HIS A 104 11.55 3.29 2.04
N GLY A 105 10.91 2.43 2.82
CA GLY A 105 9.78 2.77 3.66
C GLY A 105 10.16 3.55 4.92
N PRO A 106 9.15 3.90 5.73
CA PRO A 106 9.36 4.60 6.99
C PRO A 106 10.21 3.78 7.97
N ARG A 107 10.94 4.50 8.82
CA ARG A 107 11.78 3.92 9.88
C ARG A 107 11.20 4.21 11.26
N ALA A 108 11.32 3.25 12.17
CA ALA A 108 10.78 3.29 13.54
C ALA A 108 11.68 4.04 14.53
#